data_AF-A0A8X6MFF4-F1
#
_entry.id   AF-A0A8X6MFF4-F1
#
_cell.length_a   1.000
_cell.length_b   1.000
_cell.length_c   1.000
_cell.angle_alpha   90.00
_cell.angle_beta   90.00
_cell.angle_gamma   90.00
#
_symmetry.space_group_name_H-M   'P 1'
#
loop_
_entity.id
_entity.type
_entity.pdbx_description
1 polymer ?
#
loop_
_entity_poly.entity_id
_entity_poly.type
_entity_poly.pdbx_seq_one_letter_code
_entity_poly.pdbx_strand_id
1 'polypeptide(L)'
;MDEGNSDDESFFQTKALFVQSPTRPITLDMIPQDGNEFIHKSRLEENCVVRPNELSERQRLKHHGRKMAHEFIEYAAKLNTDKESLRKKFPLTVELPEKDEKEWCKFCLGSEMYNEIYEDEESFNEKEGHSPLLSIIVHLEQNMVKSVLKFLRRWLKAIGMNKSIGLWLYCLLACLEKPIDQNCLKLITRLKDTCKKQLKICEESEKQQLHIICEIVDRYFGAY
;
A
#
# COMPACT_ATOMS: atom_id res chain seq x y z
N MET A 1 -47.69 -21.18 3.36
CA MET A 1 -47.57 -21.98 2.14
C MET A 1 -47.08 -21.07 1.05
N ASP A 2 -45.82 -21.02 0.67
CA ASP A 2 -44.61 -21.70 1.11
C ASP A 2 -43.45 -20.90 0.49
N GLU A 3 -42.33 -20.87 1.24
CA GLU A 3 -40.92 -21.00 0.80
C GLU A 3 -40.46 -20.21 -0.44
N GLY A 4 -39.33 -19.50 -0.47
CA GLY A 4 -38.07 -19.51 0.25
C GLY A 4 -37.08 -18.71 -0.63
N ASN A 5 -36.15 -17.92 -0.08
CA ASN A 5 -34.70 -18.19 -0.08
C ASN A 5 -34.17 -18.87 -1.36
N SER A 6 -33.05 -18.50 -1.99
CA SER A 6 -31.75 -18.02 -1.50
C SER A 6 -30.81 -17.96 -2.73
N ASP A 7 -29.87 -17.02 -2.70
CA ASP A 7 -28.47 -17.05 -3.15
C ASP A 7 -27.99 -17.83 -4.40
N ASP A 8 -26.94 -17.24 -5.01
CA ASP A 8 -25.72 -17.84 -5.59
C ASP A 8 -25.29 -17.06 -6.83
N GLU A 9 -24.41 -16.05 -6.70
CA GLU A 9 -22.94 -16.22 -6.67
C GLU A 9 -22.39 -17.26 -7.66
N SER A 10 -21.49 -16.77 -8.53
CA SER A 10 -20.44 -17.51 -9.25
C SER A 10 -20.85 -18.33 -10.48
N PHE A 11 -19.85 -18.60 -11.33
CA PHE A 11 -19.85 -19.49 -12.51
C PHE A 11 -20.23 -18.92 -13.88
N PHE A 12 -19.33 -18.11 -14.46
CA PHE A 12 -18.92 -18.34 -15.86
C PHE A 12 -17.40 -18.30 -16.00
N GLN A 13 -16.74 -19.22 -15.32
CA GLN A 13 -15.50 -19.80 -15.83
C GLN A 13 -15.68 -21.31 -15.86
N THR A 14 -16.70 -21.73 -16.60
CA THR A 14 -16.97 -23.15 -16.85
C THR A 14 -15.77 -23.69 -17.61
N LYS A 15 -14.93 -24.49 -16.93
CA LYS A 15 -13.93 -25.34 -17.59
C LYS A 15 -14.72 -26.29 -18.49
N ALA A 16 -14.95 -25.89 -19.74
CA ALA A 16 -15.84 -26.56 -20.68
C ALA A 16 -15.32 -27.91 -21.18
N LEU A 17 -14.07 -28.25 -20.82
CA LEU A 17 -13.42 -29.49 -21.21
C LEU A 17 -13.11 -30.31 -19.96
N PHE A 18 -13.65 -31.54 -19.90
CA PHE A 18 -13.24 -32.54 -18.93
C PHE A 18 -11.82 -32.99 -19.27
N VAL A 19 -10.84 -32.52 -18.50
CA VAL A 19 -9.43 -32.83 -18.70
C VAL A 19 -9.02 -33.95 -17.76
N GLN A 20 -8.65 -35.10 -18.32
CA GLN A 20 -8.17 -36.24 -17.53
C GLN A 20 -6.77 -35.96 -16.96
N SER A 21 -6.44 -36.58 -15.84
CA SER A 21 -5.08 -36.54 -15.27
C SER A 21 -4.07 -37.11 -16.27
N PRO A 22 -2.89 -36.49 -16.43
CA PRO A 22 -1.92 -36.92 -17.41
C PRO A 22 -1.39 -38.33 -17.06
N THR A 23 -1.35 -39.21 -18.05
CA THR A 23 -0.88 -40.60 -17.93
C THR A 23 0.64 -40.71 -17.86
N ARG A 24 1.34 -39.63 -18.22
CA ARG A 24 2.80 -39.47 -18.15
C ARG A 24 3.18 -38.01 -17.86
N PRO A 25 4.40 -37.73 -17.39
CA PRO A 25 4.86 -36.36 -17.18
C PRO A 25 4.83 -35.55 -18.49
N ILE A 26 4.22 -34.36 -18.47
CA ILE A 26 4.11 -33.46 -19.62
C ILE A 26 5.17 -32.36 -19.49
N THR A 27 5.99 -32.18 -20.53
CA THR A 27 7.01 -31.12 -20.62
C THR A 27 6.75 -30.20 -21.81
N LEU A 28 7.31 -28.99 -21.77
CA LEU A 28 7.14 -27.96 -22.81
C LEU A 28 7.64 -28.40 -24.20
N ASP A 29 8.69 -29.22 -24.23
CA ASP A 29 9.31 -29.69 -25.48
C ASP A 29 8.63 -30.94 -26.06
N MET A 30 7.63 -31.50 -25.37
CA MET A 30 6.92 -32.69 -25.82
C MET A 30 5.86 -32.34 -26.87
N ILE A 31 5.72 -33.17 -27.90
CA ILE A 31 4.59 -33.11 -28.85
C ILE A 31 3.40 -33.82 -28.18
N PRO A 32 2.29 -33.11 -27.89
CA PRO A 32 1.11 -33.73 -27.31
C PRO A 32 0.55 -34.83 -28.21
N GLN A 33 0.20 -35.99 -27.63
CA GLN A 33 -0.36 -37.12 -28.38
C GLN A 33 -1.89 -37.14 -28.39
N ASP A 34 -2.53 -36.40 -27.50
CA ASP A 34 -3.97 -36.26 -27.43
C ASP A 34 -4.41 -34.86 -26.97
N GLY A 35 -5.73 -34.62 -26.97
CA GLY A 35 -6.31 -33.35 -26.56
C GLY A 35 -6.11 -33.02 -25.07
N ASN A 36 -6.01 -34.02 -24.18
CA ASN A 36 -5.77 -33.78 -22.76
C ASN A 36 -4.32 -33.33 -22.53
N GLU A 37 -3.36 -33.97 -23.18
CA GLU A 37 -1.94 -33.58 -23.16
C GLU A 37 -1.76 -32.18 -23.71
N PHE A 38 -2.48 -31.83 -24.78
CA PHE A 38 -2.44 -30.48 -25.35
C PHE A 38 -2.93 -29.44 -24.35
N ILE A 39 -4.05 -29.68 -23.66
CA ILE A 39 -4.59 -28.74 -22.68
C ILE A 39 -3.65 -28.59 -21.48
N HIS A 40 -3.04 -29.67 -21.00
CA HIS A 40 -2.05 -29.59 -19.92
C HIS A 40 -0.79 -28.84 -20.34
N LYS A 41 -0.29 -29.09 -21.56
CA LYS A 41 0.84 -28.34 -22.13
C LYS A 41 0.50 -26.86 -22.29
N SER A 42 -0.67 -26.52 -22.82
CA SER A 42 -1.12 -25.12 -22.97
C SER A 42 -1.23 -24.41 -21.62
N ARG A 43 -1.69 -25.09 -20.56
CA ARG A 43 -1.69 -24.55 -19.18
C ARG A 43 -0.28 -24.39 -18.61
N LEU A 44 0.64 -25.31 -18.93
CA LEU A 44 2.05 -25.19 -18.57
C LEU A 44 2.69 -23.99 -19.27
N GLU A 45 2.40 -23.80 -20.56
CA GLU A 45 2.83 -22.64 -21.34
C GLU A 45 2.28 -21.35 -20.75
N GLU A 46 0.98 -21.26 -20.48
CA GLU A 46 0.34 -20.10 -19.81
C GLU A 46 0.96 -19.78 -18.44
N ASN A 47 1.32 -20.80 -17.65
CA ASN A 47 2.01 -20.62 -16.37
C ASN A 47 3.48 -20.24 -16.52
N CYS A 48 4.11 -20.60 -17.65
CA CYS A 48 5.50 -20.25 -17.98
C CYS A 48 5.63 -18.88 -18.65
N VAL A 49 4.55 -18.28 -19.16
CA VAL A 49 4.55 -16.88 -19.63
C VAL A 49 4.50 -15.91 -18.44
N VAL A 50 5.53 -15.95 -17.59
CA VAL A 50 5.95 -14.75 -16.87
C VAL A 50 7.30 -14.37 -17.46
N ARG A 51 7.34 -13.24 -18.17
CA ARG A 51 8.57 -12.81 -18.87
C ARG A 51 9.72 -12.75 -17.85
N PRO A 52 10.89 -13.34 -18.13
CA PRO A 52 12.03 -13.36 -17.19
C PRO A 52 12.39 -11.99 -16.60
N ASN A 53 12.17 -10.90 -17.36
CA ASN A 53 12.33 -9.52 -16.89
C ASN A 53 11.35 -9.12 -15.77
N GLU A 54 10.09 -9.54 -15.83
CA GLU A 54 9.07 -9.18 -14.83
C GLU A 54 9.32 -9.87 -13.47
N LEU A 55 9.82 -11.12 -13.49
CA LEU A 55 10.26 -11.82 -12.27
C LEU A 55 11.48 -11.14 -11.65
N SER A 56 12.46 -10.76 -12.49
CA SER A 56 13.65 -10.03 -12.06
C SER A 56 13.29 -8.67 -11.43
N GLU A 57 12.37 -7.93 -12.05
CA GLU A 57 11.92 -6.63 -11.56
C GLU A 57 11.17 -6.73 -10.21
N ARG A 58 10.23 -7.67 -10.09
CA ARG A 58 9.55 -7.94 -8.81
C ARG A 58 10.53 -8.33 -7.70
N GLN A 59 11.57 -9.10 -8.02
CA GLN A 59 12.61 -9.46 -7.06
C GLN A 59 13.44 -8.24 -6.66
N ARG A 60 13.80 -7.37 -7.62
CA ARG A 60 14.52 -6.11 -7.36
C ARG A 60 13.73 -5.16 -6.48
N LEU A 61 12.45 -4.94 -6.78
CA LEU A 61 11.56 -4.10 -5.98
C LEU A 61 11.42 -4.61 -4.54
N LYS A 62 11.23 -5.92 -4.37
CA LYS A 62 11.21 -6.55 -3.04
C LYS A 62 12.54 -6.37 -2.32
N HIS A 63 13.67 -6.64 -2.98
CA HIS A 63 14.98 -6.47 -2.37
C HIS A 63 15.23 -5.02 -1.93
N HIS A 64 14.89 -4.05 -2.78
CA HIS A 64 14.97 -2.63 -2.45
C HIS A 64 14.06 -2.28 -1.27
N GLY A 65 12.79 -2.70 -1.29
CA GLY A 65 11.85 -2.47 -0.18
C GLY A 65 12.35 -3.03 1.15
N ARG A 66 12.98 -4.21 1.14
CA ARG A 66 13.62 -4.80 2.33
C ARG A 66 14.75 -3.96 2.88
N LYS A 67 15.62 -3.46 2.00
CA LYS A 67 16.71 -2.57 2.39
C LYS A 67 16.17 -1.29 3.04
N MET A 68 15.19 -0.65 2.39
CA MET A 68 14.55 0.56 2.93
C MET A 68 13.83 0.32 4.26
N ALA A 69 13.18 -0.84 4.41
CA ALA A 69 12.53 -1.21 5.66
C ALA A 69 13.55 -1.40 6.79
N HIS A 70 14.76 -1.90 6.51
CA HIS A 70 15.81 -2.00 7.52
C HIS A 70 16.28 -0.61 7.99
N GLU A 71 16.60 0.28 7.05
CA GLU A 71 16.97 1.67 7.35
C GLU A 71 15.87 2.39 8.13
N PHE A 72 14.60 2.15 7.78
CA PHE A 72 13.45 2.69 8.50
C PHE A 72 13.41 2.31 9.98
N ILE A 73 13.82 1.09 10.35
CA ILE A 73 13.84 0.65 11.76
C ILE A 73 14.76 1.54 12.59
N GLU A 74 15.95 1.84 12.06
CA GLU A 74 16.94 2.70 12.70
C GLU A 74 16.43 4.14 12.80
N TYR A 75 15.85 4.66 11.72
CA TYR A 75 15.28 6.01 11.71
C TYR A 75 14.12 6.17 12.68
N ALA A 76 13.18 5.24 12.69
CA ALA A 76 12.04 5.27 13.61
C ALA A 76 12.49 5.14 15.07
N ALA A 77 13.49 4.29 15.37
CA ALA A 77 14.06 4.20 16.70
C ALA A 77 14.68 5.53 17.14
N LYS A 78 15.56 6.11 16.31
CA LYS A 78 16.21 7.39 16.60
C LYS A 78 15.21 8.54 16.77
N LEU A 79 14.22 8.62 15.88
CA LEU A 79 13.17 9.64 15.92
C LEU A 79 12.41 9.60 17.25
N ASN A 80 12.03 8.39 17.71
CA ASN A 80 11.29 8.23 18.95
C ASN A 80 12.16 8.45 20.19
N THR A 81 13.44 8.05 20.16
CA THR A 81 14.39 8.32 21.25
C THR A 81 14.69 9.81 21.41
N ASP A 82 14.91 10.52 20.31
CA ASP A 82 15.33 11.92 20.33
C ASP A 82 14.15 12.92 20.27
N LYS A 83 12.90 12.43 20.31
CA LYS A 83 11.69 13.21 20.01
C LYS A 83 11.61 14.54 20.75
N GLU A 84 11.82 14.53 22.07
CA GLU A 84 11.79 15.74 22.91
C GLU A 84 12.92 16.74 22.57
N SER A 85 14.12 16.23 22.30
CA SER A 85 15.26 17.06 21.89
C SER A 85 15.02 17.68 20.50
N LEU A 86 14.43 16.92 19.58
CA LEU A 86 14.06 17.40 18.25
C LEU A 86 12.95 18.43 18.32
N ARG A 87 11.96 18.25 19.20
CA ARG A 87 10.87 19.20 19.40
C ARG A 87 11.36 20.57 19.84
N LYS A 88 12.39 20.62 20.69
CA LYS A 88 13.05 21.88 21.10
C LYS A 88 13.88 22.50 19.98
N LYS A 89 14.55 21.67 19.17
CA LYS A 89 15.42 22.12 18.07
C LYS A 89 14.63 22.62 16.85
N PHE A 90 13.47 22.05 16.59
CA PHE A 90 12.63 22.35 15.44
C PHE A 90 11.26 22.86 15.93
N PRO A 91 11.14 24.16 16.25
CA PRO A 91 9.86 24.74 16.67
C PRO A 91 8.83 24.63 15.54
N LEU A 92 7.56 24.49 15.93
CA LEU A 92 6.44 24.45 15.00
C LEU A 92 6.23 25.85 14.41
N THR A 93 6.30 25.96 13.08
CA THR A 93 6.13 27.22 12.35
C THR A 93 4.82 27.31 11.57
N VAL A 94 4.05 26.23 11.54
CA VAL A 94 2.80 26.11 10.79
C VAL A 94 1.66 25.77 11.74
N GLU A 95 0.47 26.24 11.41
CA GLU A 95 -0.74 25.88 12.16
C GLU A 95 -1.18 24.49 11.74
N LEU A 96 -1.31 23.59 12.72
CA LEU A 96 -1.75 22.22 12.46
C LEU A 96 -3.28 22.19 12.42
N PRO A 97 -3.88 21.53 11.40
CA PRO A 97 -5.31 21.31 11.39
C PRO A 97 -5.75 20.52 12.61
N GLU A 98 -7.00 20.70 13.04
CA GLU A 98 -7.53 19.96 14.19
C GLU A 98 -7.83 18.50 13.80
N LYS A 99 -9.09 18.20 13.47
CA LYS A 99 -9.57 16.86 13.13
C LYS A 99 -10.29 16.78 11.79
N ASP A 100 -10.42 17.90 11.09
CA ASP A 100 -11.11 17.90 9.80
C ASP A 100 -10.26 17.19 8.74
N GLU A 101 -10.83 16.14 8.15
CA GLU A 101 -10.21 15.38 7.07
C GLU A 101 -9.89 16.28 5.87
N LYS A 102 -10.76 17.23 5.55
CA LYS A 102 -10.57 18.14 4.40
C LYS A 102 -9.40 19.09 4.62
N GLU A 103 -9.29 19.69 5.81
CA GLU A 103 -8.18 20.57 6.16
C GLU A 103 -6.85 19.80 6.17
N TRP A 104 -6.82 18.60 6.74
CA TRP A 104 -5.65 17.73 6.69
C TRP A 104 -5.26 17.34 5.25
N CYS A 105 -6.24 17.15 4.37
CA CYS A 105 -5.98 16.87 2.95
C CYS A 105 -5.27 18.06 2.28
N LYS A 106 -5.79 19.27 2.47
CA LYS A 106 -5.16 20.50 1.96
C LYS A 106 -3.75 20.67 2.54
N PHE A 107 -3.61 20.50 3.85
CA PHE A 107 -2.33 20.63 4.54
C PHE A 107 -1.28 19.65 4.02
N CYS A 108 -1.62 18.37 3.83
CA CYS A 108 -0.66 17.34 3.41
C CYS A 108 -0.42 17.29 1.91
N LEU A 109 -1.46 17.50 1.09
CA LEU A 109 -1.44 17.22 -0.35
C LEU A 109 -1.56 18.49 -1.22
N GLY A 110 -2.01 19.60 -0.67
CA GLY A 110 -2.23 20.85 -1.42
C GLY A 110 -3.57 20.88 -2.14
N SER A 111 -3.86 22.00 -2.81
CA SER A 111 -5.16 22.25 -3.43
C SER A 111 -5.44 21.37 -4.65
N GLU A 112 -4.41 21.03 -5.44
CA GLU A 112 -4.56 20.23 -6.65
C GLU A 112 -5.10 18.83 -6.35
N MET A 113 -4.43 18.12 -5.44
CA MET A 113 -4.88 16.79 -5.00
C MET A 113 -6.17 16.85 -4.17
N TYR A 114 -6.40 17.94 -3.42
CA TYR A 114 -7.67 18.13 -2.71
C TYR A 114 -8.85 18.15 -3.70
N ASN A 115 -8.73 18.93 -4.78
CA ASN A 115 -9.78 19.05 -5.80
C ASN A 115 -10.01 17.71 -6.51
N GLU A 116 -8.96 16.92 -6.76
CA GLU A 116 -9.09 15.58 -7.35
C GLU A 116 -9.83 14.59 -6.41
N ILE A 117 -9.61 14.69 -5.09
CA ILE A 117 -10.23 13.79 -4.11
C ILE A 117 -11.69 14.16 -3.82
N TYR A 118 -12.01 15.45 -3.76
CA TYR A 118 -13.31 15.95 -3.30
C TYR A 118 -14.17 16.58 -4.39
N GLU A 119 -13.68 16.69 -5.63
CA GLU A 119 -14.36 17.34 -6.75
C GLU A 119 -14.82 18.78 -6.42
N ASP A 120 -14.09 19.46 -5.53
CA ASP A 120 -14.32 20.86 -5.14
C ASP A 120 -13.51 21.79 -6.06
N GLU A 121 -14.11 22.90 -6.53
CA GLU A 121 -13.41 23.96 -7.26
C GLU A 121 -12.98 25.11 -6.33
N GLU A 122 -12.34 24.79 -5.21
CA GLU A 122 -11.84 25.84 -4.32
C GLU A 122 -10.50 26.39 -4.82
N SER A 123 -10.48 27.70 -5.13
CA SER A 123 -9.27 28.40 -5.54
C SER A 123 -8.42 28.77 -4.33
N PHE A 124 -7.60 27.84 -3.85
CA PHE A 124 -6.55 28.15 -2.86
C PHE A 124 -5.27 28.63 -3.54
N ASN A 125 -4.55 29.52 -2.86
CA ASN A 125 -3.27 30.05 -3.35
C ASN A 125 -2.13 29.02 -3.24
N GLU A 126 -2.25 28.03 -2.35
CA GLU A 126 -1.23 27.02 -2.09
C GLU A 126 -1.50 25.76 -2.91
N LYS A 127 -0.85 25.69 -4.08
CA LYS A 127 -0.97 24.55 -4.99
C LYS A 127 -0.34 23.28 -4.41
N GLU A 128 0.77 23.43 -3.69
CA GLU A 128 1.51 22.33 -3.09
C GLU A 128 1.23 22.22 -1.58
N GLY A 129 1.04 20.99 -1.10
CA GLY A 129 0.90 20.73 0.33
C GLY A 129 2.23 20.77 1.09
N HIS A 130 2.15 20.82 2.41
CA HIS A 130 3.33 20.73 3.27
C HIS A 130 3.99 19.36 3.18
N SER A 131 5.32 19.37 3.11
CA SER A 131 6.13 18.16 3.30
C SER A 131 6.17 17.76 4.78
N PRO A 132 6.26 16.46 5.12
CA PRO A 132 6.34 15.98 6.51
C PRO A 132 7.71 16.25 7.15
N LEU A 133 8.03 17.52 7.38
CA LEU A 133 9.29 17.96 7.98
C LEU A 133 9.37 17.61 9.46
N LEU A 134 10.59 17.54 10.00
CA LEU A 134 10.81 17.35 11.45
C LEU A 134 10.12 18.43 12.29
N SER A 135 10.08 19.68 11.84
CA SER A 135 9.36 20.79 12.51
C SER A 135 7.85 20.57 12.60
N ILE A 136 7.28 19.62 11.86
CA ILE A 136 5.88 19.26 11.88
C ILE A 136 5.70 17.94 12.63
N ILE A 137 6.34 16.87 12.15
CA ILE A 137 6.02 15.50 12.59
C ILE A 137 6.36 15.23 14.06
N VAL A 138 7.35 15.92 14.64
CA VAL A 138 7.71 15.75 16.06
C VAL A 138 6.71 16.41 17.02
N HIS A 139 5.87 17.32 16.52
CA HIS A 139 4.82 17.99 17.29
C HIS A 139 3.47 17.29 17.16
N LEU A 140 3.34 16.29 16.28
CA LEU A 140 2.10 15.53 16.13
C LEU A 140 1.87 14.61 17.33
N GLU A 141 0.68 14.74 17.92
CA GLU A 141 0.22 13.81 18.95
C GLU A 141 -0.18 12.47 18.35
N GLN A 142 -0.12 11.39 19.15
CA GLN A 142 -0.47 10.05 18.69
C GLN A 142 -1.90 9.95 18.12
N ASN A 143 -2.85 10.71 18.66
CA ASN A 143 -4.22 10.76 18.14
C ASN A 143 -4.30 11.42 16.75
N MET A 144 -3.48 12.45 16.51
CA MET A 144 -3.37 13.11 15.21
C MET A 144 -2.71 12.16 14.21
N VAL A 145 -1.55 11.56 14.56
CA VAL A 145 -0.86 10.57 13.71
C VAL A 145 -1.81 9.46 13.25
N LYS A 146 -2.59 8.88 14.18
CA LYS A 146 -3.58 7.84 13.87
C LYS A 146 -4.72 8.34 12.98
N SER A 147 -5.17 9.58 13.16
CA SER A 147 -6.24 10.18 12.35
C SER A 147 -5.75 10.45 10.93
N VAL A 148 -4.58 11.09 10.78
CA VAL A 148 -4.00 11.38 9.47
C VAL A 148 -3.65 10.09 8.71
N LEU A 149 -3.17 9.03 9.39
CA LEU A 149 -2.99 7.71 8.76
C LEU A 149 -4.31 7.11 8.24
N LYS A 150 -5.44 7.32 8.93
CA LYS A 150 -6.76 6.90 8.42
C LYS A 150 -7.14 7.68 7.17
N PHE A 151 -6.89 8.98 7.15
CA PHE A 151 -7.19 9.85 6.01
C PHE A 151 -6.31 9.52 4.81
N LEU A 152 -4.99 9.38 4.98
CA LEU A 152 -4.07 8.95 3.93
C LEU A 152 -4.47 7.62 3.30
N ARG A 153 -4.98 6.66 4.09
CA ARG A 153 -5.51 5.40 3.54
C ARG A 153 -6.73 5.64 2.64
N ARG A 154 -7.59 6.61 2.96
CA ARG A 154 -8.74 6.98 2.11
C ARG A 154 -8.28 7.65 0.83
N TRP A 155 -7.38 8.63 0.93
CA TRP A 155 -6.83 9.34 -0.22
C TRP A 155 -6.06 8.39 -1.15
N LEU A 156 -5.27 7.46 -0.60
CA LEU A 156 -4.61 6.39 -1.36
C LEU A 156 -5.60 5.50 -2.13
N LYS A 157 -6.83 5.33 -1.65
CA LYS A 157 -7.87 4.60 -2.39
C LYS A 157 -8.50 5.43 -3.50
N ALA A 158 -8.59 6.74 -3.31
CA ALA A 158 -9.21 7.66 -4.25
C ALA A 158 -8.29 7.93 -5.45
N ILE A 159 -7.07 8.39 -5.20
CA ILE A 159 -6.16 8.91 -6.24
C ILE A 159 -4.92 8.03 -6.48
N GLY A 160 -4.79 6.90 -5.78
CA GLY A 160 -3.62 6.02 -5.91
C GLY A 160 -2.38 6.52 -5.15
N MET A 161 -1.22 5.97 -5.48
CA MET A 161 0.01 6.28 -4.75
C MET A 161 0.73 7.47 -5.37
N ASN A 162 0.66 8.61 -4.68
CA ASN A 162 1.46 9.79 -5.02
C ASN A 162 2.69 9.89 -4.10
N LYS A 163 3.76 10.55 -4.56
CA LYS A 163 4.95 10.90 -3.77
C LYS A 163 4.60 11.55 -2.42
N SER A 164 3.65 12.50 -2.39
CA SER A 164 3.25 13.16 -1.15
C SER A 164 2.60 12.18 -0.17
N ILE A 165 1.69 11.33 -0.66
CA ILE A 165 1.07 10.26 0.14
C ILE A 165 2.15 9.31 0.68
N GLY A 166 3.09 8.87 -0.18
CA GLY A 166 4.18 7.98 0.20
C GLY A 166 5.08 8.55 1.29
N LEU A 167 5.47 9.83 1.18
CA LEU A 167 6.29 10.52 2.19
C LEU A 167 5.54 10.67 3.51
N TRP A 168 4.28 11.11 3.47
CA TRP A 168 3.47 11.25 4.68
C TRP A 168 3.22 9.90 5.37
N LEU A 169 2.91 8.84 4.61
CA LEU A 169 2.79 7.49 5.17
C LEU A 169 4.09 7.03 5.81
N TYR A 170 5.22 7.19 5.13
CA TYR A 170 6.53 6.80 5.66
C TYR A 170 6.83 7.52 6.98
N CYS A 171 6.70 8.85 7.01
CA CYS A 171 7.00 9.65 8.20
C CYS A 171 6.03 9.34 9.35
N LEU A 172 4.73 9.25 9.10
CA LEU A 172 3.75 8.98 10.15
C LEU A 172 3.87 7.57 10.73
N LEU A 173 4.22 6.58 9.91
CA LEU A 173 4.54 5.24 10.41
C LEU A 173 5.76 5.28 11.37
N ALA A 174 6.77 6.12 11.09
CA ALA A 174 7.91 6.27 12.00
C ALA A 174 7.53 6.95 13.32
N CYS A 175 6.51 7.81 13.32
CA CYS A 175 6.01 8.51 14.51
C CYS A 175 5.11 7.67 15.42
N LEU A 176 4.75 6.44 15.02
CA LEU A 176 3.93 5.56 15.85
C LEU A 176 4.73 5.05 17.05
N GLU A 177 4.26 5.40 18.24
CA GLU A 177 4.89 5.00 19.50
C GLU A 177 4.58 3.53 19.83
N LYS A 178 5.56 2.86 20.45
CA LYS A 178 5.47 1.49 20.93
C LYS A 178 5.18 1.49 22.45
N PRO A 179 4.36 0.57 22.99
CA PRO A 179 3.69 -0.53 22.30
C PRO A 179 2.46 -0.07 21.49
N ILE A 180 2.23 -0.73 20.37
CA ILE A 180 1.13 -0.38 19.45
C ILE A 180 -0.14 -1.06 19.93
N ASP A 181 -1.21 -0.27 20.09
CA ASP A 181 -2.51 -0.81 20.47
C ASP A 181 -3.17 -1.58 19.32
N GLN A 182 -4.08 -2.50 19.67
CA GLN A 182 -4.78 -3.37 18.73
C GLN A 182 -5.58 -2.61 17.66
N ASN A 183 -6.12 -1.42 17.97
CA ASN A 183 -6.85 -0.63 16.98
C ASN A 183 -5.89 0.00 15.97
N CYS A 184 -4.74 0.45 16.43
CA CYS A 184 -3.67 0.94 15.57
C CYS A 184 -3.09 -0.17 14.68
N LEU A 185 -2.87 -1.38 15.22
CA LEU A 185 -2.42 -2.52 14.42
C LEU A 185 -3.43 -2.87 13.31
N LYS A 186 -4.73 -2.92 13.62
CA LYS A 186 -5.80 -3.10 12.61
C LYS A 186 -5.79 -2.02 11.54
N LEU A 187 -5.50 -0.76 11.90
CA LEU A 187 -5.37 0.34 10.95
C LEU A 187 -4.21 0.11 9.98
N ILE A 188 -3.03 -0.24 10.51
CA ILE A 188 -1.82 -0.51 9.74
C ILE A 188 -2.02 -1.71 8.80
N THR A 189 -2.64 -2.79 9.27
CA THR A 189 -2.94 -3.96 8.43
C THR A 189 -3.90 -3.60 7.29
N ARG A 190 -4.97 -2.85 7.58
CA ARG A 190 -5.90 -2.35 6.54
C ARG A 190 -5.22 -1.41 5.54
N LEU A 191 -4.24 -0.62 5.99
CA LEU A 191 -3.42 0.22 5.12
C LEU A 191 -2.57 -0.65 4.18
N LYS A 192 -1.90 -1.67 4.70
CA LYS A 192 -1.13 -2.63 3.89
C LYS A 192 -2.00 -3.35 2.86
N ASP A 193 -3.20 -3.79 3.25
CA ASP A 193 -4.13 -4.43 2.30
C ASP A 193 -4.56 -3.47 1.19
N THR A 194 -4.73 -2.19 1.52
CA THR A 194 -4.99 -1.12 0.55
C THR A 194 -3.79 -0.96 -0.40
N CYS A 195 -2.57 -0.92 0.12
CA CYS A 195 -1.35 -0.85 -0.69
C CYS A 195 -1.21 -2.05 -1.62
N LYS A 196 -1.52 -3.27 -1.15
CA LYS A 196 -1.51 -4.50 -1.97
C LYS A 196 -2.55 -4.48 -3.09
N LYS A 197 -3.71 -3.85 -2.85
CA LYS A 197 -4.71 -3.65 -3.90
C LYS A 197 -4.20 -2.66 -4.94
N GLN A 198 -3.62 -1.54 -4.49
CA GLN A 198 -3.04 -0.53 -5.39
C GLN A 198 -1.89 -1.08 -6.24
N LEU A 199 -1.04 -1.95 -5.68
CA LEU A 199 0.05 -2.62 -6.42
C LEU A 199 -0.40 -3.39 -7.67
N LYS A 200 -1.67 -3.77 -7.77
CA LYS A 200 -2.22 -4.49 -8.94
C LYS A 200 -2.61 -3.56 -10.09
N ILE A 201 -2.85 -2.28 -9.79
CA ILE A 201 -3.43 -1.32 -10.73
C ILE A 201 -2.51 -0.13 -11.02
N CYS A 202 -1.47 0.08 -10.21
CA CYS A 202 -0.58 1.22 -10.32
C CYS A 202 0.55 1.06 -11.35
N GLU A 203 1.10 2.20 -11.76
CA GLU A 203 2.27 2.31 -12.63
C GLU A 203 3.58 1.91 -11.92
N GLU A 204 4.65 1.67 -12.67
CA GLU A 204 5.92 1.15 -12.14
C GLU A 204 6.58 2.07 -11.10
N SER A 205 6.50 3.39 -11.30
CA SER A 205 7.03 4.39 -10.35
C SER A 205 6.36 4.33 -8.98
N GLU A 206 5.07 3.99 -8.95
CA GLU A 206 4.27 3.87 -7.73
C GLU A 206 4.51 2.55 -7.01
N LYS A 207 4.76 1.47 -7.76
CA LYS A 207 5.03 0.13 -7.21
C LYS A 207 6.19 0.16 -6.23
N GLN A 208 7.26 0.90 -6.53
CA GLN A 208 8.41 0.99 -5.63
C GLN A 208 8.03 1.55 -4.26
N GLN A 209 7.26 2.65 -4.22
CA GLN A 209 6.82 3.26 -2.96
C GLN A 209 5.90 2.34 -2.17
N LEU A 210 4.92 1.73 -2.87
CA LEU A 210 4.00 0.76 -2.26
C LEU A 210 4.72 -0.46 -1.69
N HIS A 211 5.75 -0.96 -2.39
CA HIS A 211 6.57 -2.06 -1.90
C HIS A 211 7.34 -1.69 -0.62
N ILE A 212 7.90 -0.49 -0.55
CA ILE A 212 8.59 0.00 0.65
C ILE A 212 7.61 0.03 1.83
N ILE A 213 6.43 0.64 1.66
CA ILE A 213 5.42 0.70 2.73
C ILE A 213 4.98 -0.71 3.17
N CYS A 214 4.74 -1.62 2.21
CA CYS A 214 4.38 -3.00 2.55
C CYS A 214 5.47 -3.72 3.36
N GLU A 215 6.74 -3.61 2.95
CA GLU A 215 7.86 -4.24 3.66
C GLU A 215 8.11 -3.61 5.04
N ILE A 216 7.91 -2.30 5.19
CA ILE A 216 7.93 -1.64 6.50
C ILE A 216 6.86 -2.24 7.41
N VAL A 217 5.63 -2.37 6.91
CA VAL A 217 4.54 -2.96 7.70
C VAL A 217 4.86 -4.40 8.10
N ASP A 218 5.35 -5.22 7.18
CA ASP A 218 5.66 -6.61 7.46
C ASP A 218 6.80 -6.82 8.46
N ARG A 219 7.84 -5.98 8.40
CA ARG A 219 9.06 -6.20 9.20
C ARG A 219 9.04 -5.45 10.52
N TYR A 220 8.59 -4.20 10.50
CA TYR A 220 8.65 -3.36 11.69
C TYR A 220 7.44 -3.55 12.60
N PHE A 221 6.26 -3.79 12.01
CA PHE A 221 5.01 -3.96 12.73
C PHE A 221 4.52 -5.42 12.80
N GLY A 222 5.03 -6.32 11.96
CA GLY A 222 4.63 -7.74 11.93
C GLY A 222 5.12 -8.60 13.10
N ALA A 223 5.95 -8.05 14.00
CA ALA A 223 6.42 -8.73 15.21
C ALA A 223 5.48 -8.54 16.43
N TYR A 224 4.35 -7.86 16.25
CA TYR A 224 3.30 -7.62 17.26
C TYR A 224 2.04 -8.46 16.95
#